data_AF-A0A2E6INY4-F1
#
_entry.id   AF-A0A2E6INY4-F1
#
_cell.length_a   1.000
_cell.length_b   1.000
_cell.length_c   1.000
_cell.angle_alpha   90.00
_cell.angle_beta   90.00
_cell.angle_gamma   90.00
#
_symmetry.space_group_name_H-M   'P 1'
#
loop_
_entity.id
_entity.type
_entity.pdbx_description
1 polymer ?
#
loop_
_entity_poly.entity_id
_entity_poly.type
_entity_poly.pdbx_seq_one_letter_code
_entity_poly.pdbx_strand_id
1 'polypeptide(L)'
;MARRGQNYLNNKDMLRQIHTSKANYSWFEDRDKHHQYDVIVNDVKEIRESIEQAKQNRADRMQKEAWELNTDKKKRQSDFLVDLDTIDKNDLVFRVMTFEHIPDEPGRKNNPKSIADHKVKLNFPPFKHYVLDGRKFKEVGISHYNKNKEFDLQGGKITAKLANMYIKLVERYSQRSNWRGYTYIDEMRGQALLQLTQIGLQFNEAKSDNPFAYYTAAVNNSFTRVLNTEKKNQGIRDDLLEKSGQMPSWTRQLEHEMKSQERWQKVIKTRITDDQIPTETIKEIYAD
;
A
#
# COMPACT_ATOMS: atom_id res chain seq x y z
N MET A 1 -27.49 20.14 -16.19
CA MET A 1 -27.26 18.78 -15.67
C MET A 1 -25.80 18.63 -15.26
N ALA A 2 -25.48 18.76 -13.98
CA ALA A 2 -24.13 18.42 -13.50
C ALA A 2 -23.95 16.91 -13.69
N ARG A 3 -23.04 16.50 -14.59
CA ARG A 3 -22.60 15.10 -14.69
C ARG A 3 -22.27 14.64 -13.27
N ARG A 4 -22.94 13.61 -12.75
CA ARG A 4 -22.55 12.92 -11.50
C ARG A 4 -21.04 12.76 -11.57
N GLY A 5 -20.31 13.50 -10.72
CA GLY A 5 -18.87 13.66 -10.85
C GLY A 5 -18.24 12.28 -10.98
N GLN A 6 -17.58 12.02 -12.10
CA GLN A 6 -16.95 10.74 -12.39
C GLN A 6 -15.90 10.53 -11.29
N ASN A 7 -16.24 9.71 -10.30
CA ASN A 7 -15.41 9.55 -9.11
C ASN A 7 -14.31 8.53 -9.45
N TYR A 8 -13.25 9.01 -10.10
CA TYR A 8 -12.16 8.19 -10.62
C TYR A 8 -11.36 7.44 -9.53
N LEU A 9 -11.54 7.80 -8.26
CA LEU A 9 -10.87 7.21 -7.10
C LEU A 9 -11.92 6.67 -6.12
N ASN A 10 -12.54 5.55 -6.49
CA ASN A 10 -13.41 4.78 -5.61
C ASN A 10 -12.72 3.47 -5.20
N ASN A 11 -12.84 3.10 -3.92
CA ASN A 11 -12.30 1.86 -3.38
C ASN A 11 -12.76 0.62 -4.17
N LYS A 12 -14.04 0.54 -4.52
CA LYS A 12 -14.58 -0.57 -5.33
C LYS A 12 -13.83 -0.75 -6.65
N ASP A 13 -13.60 0.36 -7.36
CA ASP A 13 -12.92 0.36 -8.64
C ASP A 13 -11.43 0.04 -8.49
N MET A 14 -10.78 0.57 -7.45
CA MET A 14 -9.39 0.23 -7.12
C MET A 14 -9.21 -1.24 -6.79
N LEU A 15 -10.07 -1.82 -5.94
CA LEU A 15 -10.04 -3.25 -5.60
C LEU A 15 -10.16 -4.12 -6.85
N ARG A 16 -11.12 -3.79 -7.74
CA ARG A 16 -11.27 -4.48 -9.03
C ARG A 16 -9.97 -4.41 -9.85
N GLN A 17 -9.36 -3.23 -9.96
CA GLN A 17 -8.14 -3.06 -10.75
C GLN A 17 -6.91 -3.70 -10.11
N ILE A 18 -6.80 -3.75 -8.78
CA ILE A 18 -5.77 -4.49 -8.05
C ILE A 18 -5.92 -5.98 -8.35
N HIS A 19 -7.14 -6.51 -8.23
CA HIS A 19 -7.43 -7.91 -8.56
C HIS A 19 -7.03 -8.25 -9.99
N THR A 20 -7.50 -7.48 -10.99
CA THR A 20 -7.14 -7.68 -12.39
C THR A 20 -5.63 -7.57 -12.62
N SER A 21 -4.97 -6.61 -11.95
CA SER A 21 -3.52 -6.44 -12.06
C SER A 21 -2.78 -7.65 -11.50
N LYS A 22 -3.15 -8.16 -10.32
CA LYS A 22 -2.57 -9.39 -9.73
C LYS A 22 -2.80 -10.60 -10.64
N ALA A 23 -4.01 -10.75 -11.18
CA ALA A 23 -4.34 -11.82 -12.11
C ALA A 23 -3.51 -11.81 -13.40
N ASN A 24 -2.98 -10.66 -13.83
CA ASN A 24 -2.07 -10.58 -14.98
C ASN A 24 -0.69 -11.21 -14.72
N TYR A 25 -0.29 -11.37 -13.46
CA TYR A 25 0.95 -12.06 -13.06
C TYR A 25 0.67 -13.52 -12.63
N SER A 26 -0.55 -14.02 -12.87
CA SER A 26 -0.98 -15.33 -12.43
C SER A 26 -1.33 -16.23 -13.61
N TRP A 27 -1.05 -17.51 -13.43
CA TRP A 27 -1.51 -18.57 -14.31
C TRP A 27 -2.85 -19.12 -13.80
N PHE A 28 -3.75 -19.47 -14.71
CA PHE A 28 -5.03 -20.11 -14.43
C PHE A 28 -5.31 -21.19 -15.47
N GLU A 29 -5.89 -22.31 -15.06
CA GLU A 29 -6.30 -23.40 -15.97
C GLU A 29 -7.40 -22.94 -16.93
N ASP A 30 -8.43 -22.29 -16.39
CA ASP A 30 -9.47 -21.56 -17.13
C ASP A 30 -9.52 -20.15 -16.55
N ARG A 31 -9.04 -19.18 -17.32
CA ARG A 31 -8.92 -17.80 -16.84
C ARG A 31 -10.28 -17.19 -16.52
N ASP A 32 -11.30 -17.46 -17.33
CA ASP A 32 -12.58 -16.79 -17.18
C ASP A 32 -13.30 -17.26 -15.93
N LYS A 33 -13.16 -18.54 -15.58
CA LYS A 33 -13.75 -19.13 -14.38
C LYS A 33 -12.91 -18.93 -13.13
N HIS A 34 -11.59 -19.13 -13.23
CA HIS A 34 -10.74 -19.27 -12.05
C HIS A 34 -10.00 -17.98 -11.67
N HIS A 35 -10.04 -16.91 -12.45
CA HIS A 35 -9.35 -15.66 -12.07
C HIS A 35 -9.98 -15.01 -10.84
N GLN A 36 -11.30 -15.04 -10.75
CA GLN A 36 -12.08 -14.43 -9.67
C GLN A 36 -12.14 -15.38 -8.47
N TYR A 37 -12.02 -14.82 -7.26
CA TYR A 37 -12.15 -15.59 -6.02
C TYR A 37 -13.44 -15.22 -5.28
N ASP A 38 -13.95 -16.15 -4.49
CA ASP A 38 -15.14 -15.98 -3.66
C ASP A 38 -14.78 -15.72 -2.20
N VAL A 39 -13.69 -16.33 -1.71
CA VAL A 39 -13.17 -16.12 -0.36
C VAL A 39 -11.66 -16.24 -0.34
N ILE A 40 -11.01 -15.52 0.58
CA ILE A 40 -9.58 -15.62 0.85
C ILE A 40 -9.40 -16.33 2.18
N VAL A 41 -8.55 -17.36 2.19
CA VAL A 41 -8.21 -18.16 3.38
C VAL A 41 -6.68 -18.26 3.51
N ASN A 42 -6.18 -18.56 4.70
CA ASN A 42 -4.74 -18.67 4.93
C ASN A 42 -4.24 -20.12 4.77
N ASP A 43 -5.11 -21.11 4.99
CA ASP A 43 -4.77 -22.53 4.89
C ASP A 43 -5.83 -23.27 4.05
N VAL A 44 -5.41 -24.34 3.37
CA VAL A 44 -6.28 -25.26 2.62
C VAL A 44 -7.32 -25.92 3.54
N LYS A 45 -6.99 -26.13 4.83
CA LYS A 45 -7.91 -26.72 5.82
C LYS A 45 -9.15 -25.86 6.06
N GLU A 46 -9.00 -24.54 6.01
CA GLU A 46 -10.08 -23.56 6.23
C GLU A 46 -11.09 -23.52 5.07
N ILE A 47 -10.78 -24.14 3.93
CA ILE A 47 -11.65 -24.12 2.74
C ILE A 47 -13.02 -24.72 3.06
N ARG A 48 -13.07 -25.85 3.77
CA ARG A 48 -14.35 -26.55 4.06
C ARG A 48 -15.27 -25.72 4.95
N GLU A 49 -14.69 -25.03 5.93
CA GLU A 49 -15.41 -24.16 6.86
C GLU A 49 -15.91 -22.89 6.15
N SER A 50 -15.19 -22.46 5.11
CA SER A 50 -15.47 -21.22 4.37
C SER A 50 -16.44 -21.38 3.20
N ILE A 51 -17.02 -22.57 2.96
CA ILE A 51 -17.90 -22.84 1.81
C ILE A 51 -19.14 -21.95 1.85
N GLU A 52 -19.78 -21.82 3.01
CA GLU A 52 -21.01 -21.04 3.16
C GLU A 52 -20.74 -19.54 2.95
N GLN A 53 -19.64 -19.03 3.51
CA GLN A 53 -19.18 -17.67 3.26
C GLN A 53 -18.87 -17.43 1.78
N ALA A 54 -18.24 -18.39 1.10
CA ALA A 54 -17.94 -18.30 -0.33
C ALA A 54 -19.22 -18.25 -1.18
N LYS A 55 -20.24 -19.07 -0.84
CA LYS A 55 -21.55 -19.00 -1.49
C LYS A 55 -22.19 -17.63 -1.31
N GLN A 56 -22.20 -17.09 -0.08
CA GLN A 56 -22.76 -15.76 0.19
C GLN A 56 -22.05 -14.68 -0.60
N ASN A 57 -20.71 -14.67 -0.60
CA ASN A 57 -19.92 -13.68 -1.35
C ASN A 57 -20.18 -13.74 -2.86
N ARG A 58 -20.35 -14.96 -3.40
CA ARG A 58 -20.68 -15.16 -4.81
C ARG A 58 -22.09 -14.69 -5.15
N ALA A 59 -23.08 -15.04 -4.33
CA ALA A 59 -24.46 -14.57 -4.49
C ALA A 59 -24.53 -13.03 -4.44
N ASP A 60 -23.87 -12.40 -3.46
CA ASP A 60 -23.76 -10.95 -3.33
C ASP A 60 -23.11 -10.29 -4.55
N ARG A 61 -22.05 -10.92 -5.09
CA ARG A 61 -21.37 -10.43 -6.30
C ARG A 61 -22.30 -10.52 -7.51
N MET A 62 -22.94 -11.66 -7.73
CA MET A 62 -23.89 -11.86 -8.83
C MET A 62 -25.08 -10.90 -8.74
N GLN A 63 -25.63 -10.70 -7.55
CA GLN A 63 -26.68 -9.71 -7.30
C GLN A 63 -26.22 -8.29 -7.67
N LYS A 64 -25.02 -7.89 -7.23
CA LYS A 64 -24.47 -6.56 -7.52
C LYS A 64 -24.21 -6.36 -9.02
N GLU A 65 -23.67 -7.37 -9.70
CA GLU A 65 -23.43 -7.33 -11.15
C GLU A 65 -24.73 -7.23 -11.94
N ALA A 66 -25.73 -8.05 -11.60
CA ALA A 66 -27.05 -8.01 -12.22
C ALA A 66 -27.75 -6.66 -11.99
N TRP A 67 -27.63 -6.09 -10.80
CA TRP A 67 -28.12 -4.74 -10.49
C TRP A 67 -27.40 -3.64 -11.28
N GLU A 68 -26.09 -3.73 -11.44
CA GLU A 68 -25.31 -2.74 -12.20
C GLU A 68 -25.55 -2.80 -13.71
N LEU A 69 -25.83 -3.99 -14.25
CA LEU A 69 -26.17 -4.20 -15.66
C LEU A 69 -27.61 -3.84 -15.99
N ASN A 70 -28.49 -3.83 -14.99
CA ASN A 70 -29.91 -3.54 -15.19
C ASN A 70 -30.13 -2.10 -15.67
N THR A 71 -30.73 -1.96 -16.85
CA THR A 71 -31.12 -0.66 -17.42
C THR A 71 -32.47 -0.17 -16.92
N ASP A 72 -33.26 -1.05 -16.29
CA ASP A 72 -34.65 -0.78 -15.94
C ASP A 72 -34.79 -0.23 -14.52
N LYS A 73 -35.09 1.07 -14.40
CA LYS A 73 -35.09 1.82 -13.13
C LYS A 73 -36.24 1.44 -12.18
N LYS A 74 -37.18 0.61 -12.62
CA LYS A 74 -38.34 0.20 -11.81
C LYS A 74 -38.06 -0.99 -10.90
N LYS A 75 -37.04 -1.79 -11.22
CA LYS A 75 -36.64 -2.94 -10.39
C LYS A 75 -35.88 -2.46 -9.17
N ARG A 76 -36.04 -3.18 -8.05
CA ARG A 76 -35.30 -2.93 -6.80
C ARG A 76 -34.12 -3.90 -6.71
N GLN A 77 -33.12 -3.56 -5.91
CA GLN A 77 -31.96 -4.43 -5.69
C GLN A 77 -32.34 -5.81 -5.10
N SER A 78 -33.44 -5.87 -4.34
CA SER A 78 -34.03 -7.10 -3.81
C SER A 78 -34.44 -8.10 -4.90
N ASP A 79 -34.79 -7.60 -6.08
CA ASP A 79 -35.34 -8.43 -7.17
C ASP A 79 -34.23 -9.25 -7.87
N PHE A 80 -32.96 -9.00 -7.52
CA PHE A 80 -31.79 -9.68 -8.04
C PHE A 80 -31.12 -10.58 -6.98
N LEU A 81 -31.81 -10.86 -5.87
CA LEU A 81 -31.30 -11.77 -4.85
C LEU A 81 -31.09 -13.16 -5.47
N VAL A 82 -29.88 -13.70 -5.31
CA VAL A 82 -29.52 -15.03 -5.80
C VAL A 82 -29.60 -15.99 -4.63
N ASP A 83 -30.31 -17.11 -4.83
CA ASP A 83 -30.42 -18.16 -3.84
C ASP A 83 -29.10 -18.95 -3.73
N LEU A 84 -28.65 -19.20 -2.51
CA LEU A 84 -27.37 -19.86 -2.20
C LEU A 84 -27.33 -21.31 -2.67
N ASP A 85 -28.50 -21.97 -2.73
CA ASP A 85 -28.60 -23.36 -3.14
C ASP A 85 -28.44 -23.55 -4.65
N THR A 86 -28.66 -22.50 -5.44
CA THR A 86 -28.42 -22.53 -6.89
C THR A 86 -26.93 -22.54 -7.25
N ILE A 87 -26.05 -22.18 -6.31
CA ILE A 87 -24.61 -22.14 -6.52
C ILE A 87 -24.00 -23.50 -6.16
N ASP A 88 -23.45 -24.19 -7.16
CA ASP A 88 -22.71 -25.43 -6.94
C ASP A 88 -21.41 -25.13 -6.15
N LYS A 89 -21.13 -25.99 -5.16
CA LYS A 89 -19.90 -25.96 -4.37
C LYS A 89 -18.67 -26.20 -5.25
N ASN A 90 -18.81 -26.96 -6.34
CA ASN A 90 -17.73 -27.24 -7.28
C ASN A 90 -17.36 -26.04 -8.15
N ASP A 91 -18.20 -25.00 -8.23
CA ASP A 91 -17.84 -23.80 -8.99
C ASP A 91 -17.11 -22.75 -8.14
N LEU A 92 -17.06 -22.93 -6.81
CA LEU A 92 -16.49 -21.95 -5.89
C LEU A 92 -14.97 -21.91 -5.98
N VAL A 93 -14.41 -20.70 -6.02
CA VAL A 93 -12.97 -20.47 -6.11
C VAL A 93 -12.44 -19.92 -4.79
N PHE A 94 -11.56 -20.69 -4.16
CA PHE A 94 -10.93 -20.36 -2.89
C PHE A 94 -9.50 -19.87 -3.13
N ARG A 95 -9.21 -18.64 -2.72
CA ARG A 95 -7.84 -18.10 -2.75
C ARG A 95 -7.13 -18.43 -1.45
N VAL A 96 -6.11 -19.28 -1.51
CA VAL A 96 -5.27 -19.63 -0.37
C VAL A 96 -3.97 -18.83 -0.43
N MET A 97 -3.68 -18.05 0.62
CA MET A 97 -2.46 -17.28 0.73
C MET A 97 -1.29 -18.18 1.15
N THR A 98 -0.40 -18.54 0.22
CA THR A 98 0.68 -19.50 0.48
C THR A 98 1.96 -19.18 -0.30
N PHE A 99 3.11 -19.57 0.27
CA PHE A 99 4.45 -19.41 -0.29
C PHE A 99 5.01 -20.68 -0.93
N GLU A 100 4.25 -21.78 -0.94
CA GLU A 100 4.73 -23.12 -1.37
C GLU A 100 5.31 -23.15 -2.79
N HIS A 101 4.69 -22.44 -3.74
CA HIS A 101 5.10 -22.44 -5.15
C HIS A 101 6.19 -21.43 -5.48
N ILE A 102 6.66 -20.68 -4.47
CA ILE A 102 7.66 -19.64 -4.64
C ILE A 102 9.06 -20.22 -4.36
N PRO A 103 10.03 -20.01 -5.27
CA PRO A 103 11.41 -20.43 -5.05
C PRO A 103 12.05 -19.79 -3.81
N ASP A 104 12.95 -20.53 -3.17
CA ASP A 104 13.80 -20.03 -2.08
C ASP A 104 14.98 -19.22 -2.62
N GLU A 105 15.35 -18.16 -1.90
CA GLU A 105 16.50 -17.30 -2.17
C GLU A 105 17.33 -17.15 -0.89
N PRO A 106 18.12 -18.19 -0.52
CA PRO A 106 18.92 -18.16 0.70
C PRO A 106 19.96 -17.04 0.62
N GLY A 107 20.11 -16.27 1.71
CA GLY A 107 21.07 -15.17 1.79
C GLY A 107 20.52 -13.78 1.43
N ARG A 108 19.27 -13.67 0.98
CA ARG A 108 18.64 -12.37 0.67
C ARG A 108 18.55 -11.42 1.87
N LYS A 109 18.30 -11.96 3.06
CA LYS A 109 18.25 -11.19 4.31
C LYS A 109 19.17 -11.82 5.36
N ASN A 110 19.96 -10.97 6.02
CA ASN A 110 20.92 -11.40 7.05
C ASN A 110 20.25 -12.05 8.27
N ASN A 111 19.01 -11.67 8.59
CA ASN A 111 18.26 -12.24 9.72
C ASN A 111 16.80 -12.49 9.32
N PRO A 112 16.48 -13.65 8.71
CA PRO A 112 15.13 -13.96 8.28
C PRO A 112 14.25 -14.32 9.48
N LYS A 113 13.07 -13.67 9.60
CA LYS A 113 12.11 -13.89 10.70
C LYS A 113 10.84 -14.59 10.24
N SER A 114 10.54 -14.52 8.95
CA SER A 114 9.32 -15.04 8.35
C SER A 114 9.61 -15.93 7.14
N ILE A 115 8.67 -16.78 6.76
CA ILE A 115 8.77 -17.62 5.56
C ILE A 115 9.04 -16.75 4.32
N ALA A 116 8.40 -15.58 4.23
CA ALA A 116 8.61 -14.61 3.17
C ALA A 116 10.04 -14.05 3.10
N ASP A 117 10.82 -14.17 4.18
CA ASP A 117 12.20 -13.69 4.22
C ASP A 117 13.16 -14.60 3.44
N HIS A 118 12.89 -15.91 3.48
CA HIS A 118 13.64 -16.97 2.78
C HIS A 118 13.30 -17.09 1.30
N LYS A 119 12.18 -16.51 0.87
CA LYS A 119 11.68 -16.57 -0.50
C LYS A 119 12.15 -15.38 -1.34
N VAL A 120 12.09 -15.55 -2.66
CA VAL A 120 12.34 -14.48 -3.63
C VAL A 120 11.47 -13.25 -3.31
N LYS A 121 11.99 -12.03 -3.52
CA LYS A 121 11.20 -10.80 -3.34
C LYS A 121 10.05 -10.73 -4.35
N LEU A 122 8.82 -10.71 -3.86
CA LEU A 122 7.61 -10.70 -4.68
C LEU A 122 7.01 -9.30 -4.84
N ASN A 123 6.26 -9.11 -5.94
CA ASN A 123 5.53 -7.88 -6.24
C ASN A 123 4.26 -7.76 -5.39
N PHE A 124 3.65 -8.88 -5.03
CA PHE A 124 2.47 -8.96 -4.16
C PHE A 124 2.44 -10.28 -3.35
N PRO A 125 1.61 -10.38 -2.29
CA PRO A 125 1.49 -11.61 -1.52
C PRO A 125 1.09 -12.81 -2.40
N PRO A 126 1.84 -13.93 -2.35
CA PRO A 126 1.57 -15.07 -3.19
C PRO A 126 0.32 -15.81 -2.73
N PHE A 127 -0.38 -16.36 -3.71
CA PHE A 127 -1.58 -17.17 -3.52
C PHE A 127 -1.67 -18.30 -4.55
N LYS A 128 -2.48 -19.30 -4.20
CA LYS A 128 -2.99 -20.35 -5.10
C LYS A 128 -4.51 -20.31 -5.08
N HIS A 129 -5.14 -20.68 -6.19
CA HIS A 129 -6.58 -20.85 -6.29
C HIS A 129 -6.93 -22.34 -6.30
N TYR A 130 -7.92 -22.70 -5.50
CA TYR A 130 -8.44 -24.06 -5.40
C TYR A 130 -9.93 -24.08 -5.70
N VAL A 131 -10.35 -25.19 -6.30
CA VAL A 131 -11.75 -25.51 -6.57
C VAL A 131 -12.06 -26.88 -5.95
N LEU A 132 -13.30 -27.08 -5.51
CA LEU A 132 -13.75 -28.37 -5.00
C LEU A 132 -14.05 -29.30 -6.17
N ASP A 133 -13.39 -30.46 -6.21
CA ASP A 133 -13.68 -31.55 -7.14
C ASP A 133 -14.16 -32.76 -6.34
N GLY A 134 -15.47 -32.76 -6.05
CA GLY A 134 -16.11 -33.74 -5.18
C GLY A 134 -15.60 -33.66 -3.74
N ARG A 135 -14.65 -34.53 -3.35
CA ARG A 135 -14.06 -34.57 -2.00
C ARG A 135 -12.64 -34.00 -1.93
N LYS A 136 -12.00 -33.75 -3.08
CA LYS A 136 -10.61 -33.28 -3.18
C LYS A 136 -10.57 -31.82 -3.60
N PHE A 137 -9.47 -31.15 -3.28
CA PHE A 137 -9.20 -29.80 -3.75
C PHE A 137 -8.30 -29.88 -4.98
N LYS A 138 -8.75 -29.30 -6.08
CA LYS A 138 -7.96 -29.18 -7.31
C LYS A 138 -7.33 -27.79 -7.36
N GLU A 139 -6.03 -27.72 -7.59
CA GLU A 139 -5.34 -26.45 -7.86
C GLU A 139 -5.66 -25.98 -9.28
N VAL A 140 -6.20 -24.78 -9.40
CA VAL A 140 -6.69 -24.23 -10.68
C VAL A 140 -6.03 -22.90 -11.06
N GLY A 141 -5.23 -22.31 -10.17
CA GLY A 141 -4.52 -21.07 -10.44
C GLY A 141 -3.36 -20.82 -9.49
N ILE A 142 -2.31 -20.17 -10.00
CA ILE A 142 -1.04 -19.96 -9.31
C ILE A 142 -0.57 -18.53 -9.58
N SER A 143 -0.21 -17.80 -8.52
CA SER A 143 0.38 -16.46 -8.66
C SER A 143 1.87 -16.49 -9.01
N HIS A 144 2.35 -15.45 -9.69
CA HIS A 144 3.75 -15.28 -10.11
C HIS A 144 4.22 -16.35 -11.10
N TYR A 145 3.31 -16.82 -11.96
CA TYR A 145 3.59 -17.83 -12.96
C TYR A 145 3.14 -17.33 -14.34
N ASN A 146 3.97 -17.54 -15.35
CA ASN A 146 3.68 -17.18 -16.73
C ASN A 146 2.65 -18.14 -17.36
N LYS A 147 2.28 -17.90 -18.63
CA LYS A 147 1.33 -18.76 -19.37
C LYS A 147 1.82 -20.20 -19.55
N ASN A 148 3.12 -20.41 -19.57
CA ASN A 148 3.76 -21.72 -19.68
C ASN A 148 3.91 -22.43 -18.34
N LYS A 149 3.36 -21.86 -17.25
CA LYS A 149 3.45 -22.38 -15.89
C LYS A 149 4.89 -22.42 -15.35
N GLU A 150 5.69 -21.42 -15.69
CA GLU A 150 7.01 -21.19 -15.11
C GLU A 150 6.96 -19.97 -14.18
N PHE A 151 7.75 -20.00 -13.11
CA PHE A 151 7.83 -18.88 -12.17
C PHE A 151 8.38 -17.63 -12.87
N ASP A 152 7.61 -16.54 -12.81
CA ASP A 152 7.94 -15.28 -13.46
C ASP A 152 7.35 -14.07 -12.70
N LEU A 153 8.19 -13.07 -12.47
CA LEU A 153 7.83 -11.82 -11.80
C LEU A 153 7.57 -10.67 -12.78
N GLN A 154 8.01 -10.81 -14.04
CA GLN A 154 8.04 -9.73 -15.03
C GLN A 154 6.96 -9.87 -16.11
N GLY A 155 6.45 -11.07 -16.36
CA GLY A 155 5.48 -11.31 -17.45
C GLY A 155 4.12 -10.64 -17.28
N GLY A 156 3.79 -10.15 -16.09
CA GLY A 156 2.55 -9.42 -15.82
C GLY A 156 2.69 -7.91 -15.93
N LYS A 157 1.55 -7.22 -15.96
CA LYS A 157 1.51 -5.75 -15.94
C LYS A 157 0.35 -5.23 -15.11
N ILE A 158 0.59 -4.10 -14.46
CA ILE A 158 -0.47 -3.31 -13.82
C ILE A 158 -1.41 -2.76 -14.91
N THR A 159 -2.71 -2.69 -14.63
CA THR A 159 -3.66 -2.12 -15.58
C THR A 159 -3.44 -0.61 -15.75
N ALA A 160 -3.61 -0.11 -16.97
CA ALA A 160 -3.52 1.33 -17.24
C ALA A 160 -4.49 2.15 -16.37
N LYS A 161 -5.67 1.58 -16.03
CA LYS A 161 -6.64 2.23 -15.14
C LYS A 161 -6.10 2.35 -13.72
N LEU A 162 -5.41 1.33 -13.17
CA LEU A 162 -4.79 1.42 -11.85
C LEU A 162 -3.64 2.42 -11.83
N ALA A 163 -2.78 2.40 -12.85
CA ALA A 163 -1.69 3.37 -12.99
C ALA A 163 -2.22 4.82 -13.03
N ASN A 164 -3.28 5.07 -13.81
CA ASN A 164 -3.95 6.38 -13.84
C ASN A 164 -4.55 6.77 -12.48
N MET A 165 -5.07 5.81 -11.70
CA MET A 165 -5.53 6.07 -10.33
C MET A 165 -4.38 6.51 -9.41
N TYR A 166 -3.20 5.89 -9.52
CA TYR A 166 -2.01 6.29 -8.77
C TYR A 166 -1.58 7.71 -9.10
N ILE A 167 -1.48 8.05 -10.39
CA ILE A 167 -1.13 9.40 -10.85
C ILE A 167 -2.11 10.43 -10.28
N LYS A 168 -3.42 10.21 -10.46
CA LYS A 168 -4.46 11.13 -9.95
C LYS A 168 -4.44 11.28 -8.43
N LEU A 169 -4.13 10.20 -7.70
CA LEU A 169 -4.03 10.24 -6.25
C LEU A 169 -2.85 11.13 -5.82
N VAL A 170 -1.68 10.95 -6.42
CA VAL A 170 -0.47 11.75 -6.14
C VAL A 170 -0.66 13.21 -6.53
N GLU A 171 -1.23 13.49 -7.70
CA GLU A 171 -1.56 14.84 -8.16
C GLU A 171 -2.48 15.55 -7.17
N ARG A 172 -3.60 14.91 -6.77
CA ARG A 172 -4.53 15.48 -5.79
C ARG A 172 -3.84 15.69 -4.44
N TYR A 173 -3.01 14.74 -4.00
CA TYR A 173 -2.31 14.84 -2.72
C TYR A 173 -1.33 16.02 -2.69
N SER A 174 -0.62 16.25 -3.79
CA SER A 174 0.33 17.36 -3.95
C SER A 174 -0.31 18.75 -3.91
N GLN A 175 -1.63 18.85 -4.14
CA GLN A 175 -2.37 20.11 -4.10
C GLN A 175 -2.79 20.52 -2.68
N ARG A 176 -2.53 19.70 -1.65
CA ARG A 176 -2.81 20.07 -0.25
C ARG A 176 -2.00 21.32 0.15
N SER A 177 -2.55 22.15 1.03
CA SER A 177 -1.94 23.41 1.48
C SER A 177 -0.49 23.27 1.92
N ASN A 178 -0.15 22.16 2.57
CA ASN A 178 1.18 21.93 3.13
C ASN A 178 2.25 21.64 2.05
N TRP A 179 1.83 21.18 0.86
CA TRP A 179 2.72 20.72 -0.21
C TRP A 179 2.64 21.61 -1.46
N ARG A 180 1.53 22.32 -1.63
CA ARG A 180 1.29 23.17 -2.79
C ARG A 180 2.34 24.28 -2.84
N GLY A 181 2.99 24.43 -4.00
CA GLY A 181 4.02 25.46 -4.21
C GLY A 181 5.36 25.15 -3.55
N TYR A 182 5.54 23.94 -2.98
CA TYR A 182 6.84 23.53 -2.48
C TYR A 182 7.83 23.32 -3.63
N THR A 183 9.08 23.77 -3.45
CA THR A 183 10.10 23.77 -4.52
C THR A 183 10.40 22.37 -5.07
N TYR A 184 10.42 21.33 -4.23
CA TYR A 184 10.71 19.95 -4.64
C TYR A 184 9.46 19.10 -4.84
N ILE A 185 8.32 19.72 -5.13
CA ILE A 185 7.04 18.99 -5.25
C ILE A 185 7.06 17.94 -6.36
N ASP A 186 7.79 18.18 -7.45
CA ASP A 186 7.87 17.22 -8.56
C ASP A 186 8.71 15.99 -8.21
N GLU A 187 9.77 16.16 -7.42
CA GLU A 187 10.53 15.04 -6.87
C GLU A 187 9.68 14.23 -5.88
N MET A 188 8.91 14.90 -5.01
CA MET A 188 7.96 14.25 -4.11
C MET A 188 6.93 13.40 -4.88
N ARG A 189 6.37 13.96 -5.96
CA ARG A 189 5.42 13.26 -6.84
C ARG A 189 6.08 12.04 -7.51
N GLY A 190 7.26 12.21 -8.08
CA GLY A 190 8.02 11.13 -8.72
C GLY A 190 8.30 9.99 -7.75
N GLN A 191 8.82 10.31 -6.56
CA GLN A 191 9.12 9.32 -5.53
C GLN A 191 7.85 8.61 -5.02
N ALA A 192 6.76 9.35 -4.83
CA ALA A 192 5.51 8.76 -4.38
C ALA A 192 4.89 7.83 -5.43
N LEU A 193 4.98 8.21 -6.72
CA LEU A 193 4.52 7.35 -7.81
C LEU A 193 5.36 6.07 -7.88
N LEU A 194 6.69 6.17 -7.80
CA LEU A 194 7.58 5.02 -7.73
C LEU A 194 7.22 4.10 -6.55
N GLN A 195 6.99 4.67 -5.37
CA GLN A 195 6.56 3.91 -4.20
C GLN A 195 5.25 3.16 -4.48
N LEU A 196 4.23 3.84 -5.02
CA LEU A 196 2.96 3.20 -5.37
C LEU A 196 3.12 2.09 -6.41
N THR A 197 4.04 2.21 -7.37
CA THR A 197 4.29 1.11 -8.32
C THR A 197 4.93 -0.12 -7.65
N GLN A 198 5.76 0.08 -6.63
CA GLN A 198 6.46 -1.01 -5.93
C GLN A 198 5.57 -1.74 -4.91
N ILE A 199 4.77 -0.99 -4.16
CA ILE A 199 3.94 -1.55 -3.07
C ILE A 199 2.45 -1.61 -3.41
N GLY A 200 2.05 -1.10 -4.57
CA GLY A 200 0.65 -0.96 -4.95
C GLY A 200 -0.11 -2.28 -4.91
N LEU A 201 0.48 -3.33 -5.49
CA LEU A 201 -0.10 -4.68 -5.47
C LEU A 201 0.10 -5.40 -4.13
N GLN A 202 0.87 -4.86 -3.19
CA GLN A 202 1.05 -5.46 -1.87
C GLN A 202 -0.14 -5.23 -0.93
N PHE A 203 -1.15 -4.45 -1.35
CA PHE A 203 -2.40 -4.31 -0.62
C PHE A 203 -3.03 -5.69 -0.37
N ASN A 204 -3.45 -5.93 0.88
CA ASN A 204 -4.05 -7.19 1.31
C ASN A 204 -5.56 -7.04 1.44
N GLU A 205 -6.28 -7.59 0.47
CA GLU A 205 -7.74 -7.56 0.36
C GLU A 205 -8.44 -8.36 1.45
N ALA A 206 -7.77 -9.32 2.10
CA ALA A 206 -8.37 -10.06 3.21
C ALA A 206 -8.47 -9.24 4.50
N LYS A 207 -7.67 -8.17 4.63
CA LYS A 207 -7.61 -7.33 5.84
C LYS A 207 -8.41 -6.04 5.74
N SER A 208 -8.67 -5.54 4.53
CA SER A 208 -9.33 -4.26 4.34
C SER A 208 -9.91 -4.13 2.93
N ASP A 209 -11.05 -3.44 2.84
CA ASP A 209 -11.68 -3.04 1.57
C ASP A 209 -11.37 -1.59 1.18
N ASN A 210 -10.40 -0.93 1.86
CA ASN A 210 -10.09 0.48 1.66
C ASN A 210 -8.66 0.71 1.11
N PRO A 211 -8.41 0.40 -0.17
CA PRO A 211 -7.11 0.66 -0.79
C PRO A 211 -6.76 2.15 -0.87
N PHE A 212 -7.75 3.06 -0.92
CA PHE A 212 -7.49 4.50 -0.94
C PHE A 212 -6.70 4.97 0.27
N ALA A 213 -7.08 4.50 1.47
CA ALA A 213 -6.38 4.84 2.71
C ALA A 213 -4.94 4.31 2.72
N TYR A 214 -4.75 3.06 2.29
CA TYR A 214 -3.42 2.44 2.17
C TYR A 214 -2.51 3.23 1.23
N TYR A 215 -2.98 3.59 0.04
CA TYR A 215 -2.20 4.37 -0.92
C TYR A 215 -1.95 5.80 -0.45
N THR A 216 -2.93 6.44 0.18
CA THR A 216 -2.76 7.80 0.73
C THR A 216 -1.68 7.81 1.82
N ALA A 217 -1.64 6.79 2.69
CA ALA A 217 -0.61 6.65 3.70
C ALA A 217 0.79 6.47 3.06
N ALA A 218 0.88 5.62 2.03
CA ALA A 218 2.12 5.45 1.26
C ALA A 218 2.63 6.75 0.65
N VAL A 219 1.73 7.53 0.03
CA VAL A 219 2.08 8.83 -0.57
C VAL A 219 2.53 9.83 0.50
N ASN A 220 1.83 9.93 1.64
CA ASN A 220 2.22 10.81 2.74
C ASN A 220 3.64 10.49 3.26
N ASN A 221 3.92 9.21 3.48
CA ASN A 221 5.22 8.75 3.94
C ASN A 221 6.32 9.07 2.93
N SER A 222 6.03 8.90 1.63
CA SER A 222 6.98 9.24 0.56
C SER A 222 7.28 10.74 0.49
N PHE A 223 6.26 11.59 0.57
CA PHE A 223 6.43 13.05 0.58
C PHE A 223 7.26 13.50 1.78
N THR A 224 6.94 12.98 2.96
CA THR A 224 7.67 13.29 4.20
C THR A 224 9.12 12.81 4.13
N ARG A 225 9.39 11.66 3.50
CA ARG A 225 10.76 11.15 3.31
C ARG A 225 11.61 12.07 2.43
N VAL A 226 11.06 12.56 1.31
CA VAL A 226 11.76 13.52 0.44
C VAL A 226 12.03 14.82 1.20
N LEU A 227 11.02 15.36 1.91
CA LEU A 227 11.20 16.54 2.76
C LEU A 227 12.33 16.37 3.79
N ASN A 228 12.36 15.23 4.49
CA ASN A 228 13.37 14.95 5.50
C ASN A 228 14.77 14.77 4.90
N THR A 229 14.86 14.15 3.72
CA THR A 229 16.12 13.99 2.99
C THR A 229 16.66 15.36 2.58
N GLU A 230 15.79 16.24 2.08
CA GLU A 230 16.16 17.59 1.71
C GLU A 230 16.61 18.43 2.93
N LYS A 231 15.85 18.40 4.03
CA LYS A 231 16.25 19.07 5.28
C LYS A 231 17.62 18.60 5.78
N LYS A 232 17.90 17.30 5.66
CA LYS A 232 19.20 16.74 6.02
C LYS A 232 20.32 17.29 5.12
N ASN A 233 20.08 17.38 3.81
CA ASN A 233 21.06 17.91 2.86
C ASN A 233 21.33 19.41 3.08
N GLN A 234 20.29 20.18 3.41
CA GLN A 234 20.42 21.58 3.79
C GLN A 234 21.29 21.74 5.05
N GLY A 235 21.02 20.93 6.08
CA GLY A 235 21.86 20.92 7.30
C GLY A 235 23.33 20.60 7.00
N ILE A 236 23.60 19.58 6.17
CA ILE A 236 24.99 19.23 5.78
C ILE A 236 25.68 20.39 5.04
N ARG A 237 24.94 21.10 4.18
CA ARG A 237 25.47 22.27 3.47
C ARG A 237 25.82 23.40 4.45
N ASP A 238 24.93 23.70 5.38
CA ASP A 238 25.17 24.72 6.39
C ASP A 238 26.36 24.36 7.29
N ASP A 239 26.47 23.10 7.73
CA ASP A 239 27.61 22.60 8.50
C ASP A 239 28.94 22.76 7.73
N LEU A 240 28.92 22.58 6.41
CA LEU A 240 30.10 22.78 5.56
C LEU A 240 30.48 24.27 5.47
N LEU A 241 29.49 25.15 5.34
CA LEU A 241 29.71 26.60 5.28
C LEU A 241 30.31 27.10 6.59
N GLU A 242 29.74 26.71 7.74
CA GLU A 242 30.24 27.06 9.07
C GLU A 242 31.70 26.61 9.26
N LYS A 243 32.03 25.36 8.89
CA LYS A 243 33.41 24.83 8.95
C LYS A 243 34.40 25.60 8.07
N SER A 244 33.91 26.19 6.98
CA SER A 244 34.72 27.03 6.09
C SER A 244 34.81 28.50 6.54
N GLY A 245 34.22 28.84 7.70
CA GLY A 245 34.14 30.22 8.20
C GLY A 245 33.17 31.11 7.40
N GLN A 246 32.30 30.51 6.60
CA GLN A 246 31.27 31.21 5.83
C GLN A 246 29.95 31.24 6.60
N MET A 247 29.10 32.21 6.28
CA MET A 247 27.79 32.35 6.91
C MET A 247 26.83 31.24 6.41
N PRO A 248 26.14 30.52 7.31
CA PRO A 248 25.14 29.52 6.95
C PRO A 248 23.82 30.16 6.50
N SER A 249 22.85 29.35 6.09
CA SER A 249 21.52 29.82 5.71
C SER A 249 20.84 30.67 6.80
N TRP A 250 19.97 31.60 6.38
CA TRP A 250 19.20 32.45 7.31
C TRP A 250 18.35 31.63 8.28
N THR A 251 17.75 30.54 7.79
CA THR A 251 16.96 29.62 8.62
C THR A 251 17.81 28.99 9.72
N ARG A 252 19.05 28.59 9.42
CA ARG A 252 19.99 28.05 10.41
C ARG A 252 20.38 29.08 11.48
N GLN A 253 20.63 30.32 11.08
CA GLN A 253 20.94 31.42 12.01
C GLN A 253 19.78 31.67 12.97
N LEU A 254 18.55 31.79 12.44
CA LEU A 254 17.35 31.94 13.26
C LEU A 254 17.13 30.76 14.21
N GLU A 255 17.35 29.52 13.75
CA GLU A 255 17.26 28.34 14.61
C GLU A 255 18.26 28.38 15.77
N HIS A 256 19.48 28.88 15.53
CA HIS A 256 20.48 29.09 16.58
C HIS A 256 20.04 30.16 17.58
N GLU A 257 19.55 31.31 17.10
CA GLU A 257 19.04 32.39 17.95
C GLU A 257 17.85 31.93 18.80
N MET A 258 16.88 31.25 18.19
CA MET A 258 15.71 30.71 18.91
C MET A 258 16.11 29.69 19.96
N LYS A 259 17.00 28.75 19.63
CA LYS A 259 17.50 27.77 20.62
C LYS A 259 18.26 28.44 21.75
N SER A 260 19.05 29.48 21.46
CA SER A 260 19.74 30.29 22.47
C SER A 260 18.73 30.97 23.39
N GLN A 261 17.71 31.63 22.83
CA GLN A 261 16.63 32.25 23.62
C GLN A 261 15.87 31.24 24.49
N GLU A 262 15.55 30.05 23.96
CA GLU A 262 14.92 28.98 24.73
C GLU A 262 15.80 28.48 25.88
N ARG A 263 17.11 28.33 25.65
CA ARG A 263 18.09 28.00 26.70
C ARG A 263 18.09 29.08 27.79
N TRP A 264 18.17 30.35 27.41
CA TRP A 264 18.11 31.47 28.35
C TRP A 264 16.81 31.50 29.15
N GLN A 265 15.66 31.27 28.50
CA GLN A 265 14.38 31.20 29.21
C GLN A 265 14.30 30.03 30.20
N LYS A 266 14.89 28.87 29.87
CA LYS A 266 14.96 27.73 30.80
C LYS A 266 15.79 28.06 32.03
N VAL A 267 16.95 28.70 31.85
CA VAL A 267 17.84 29.15 32.94
C VAL A 267 17.11 30.14 33.86
N ILE A 268 16.42 31.13 33.29
CA ILE A 268 15.65 32.12 34.07
C ILE A 268 14.52 31.43 34.86
N LYS A 269 13.80 30.48 34.26
CA LYS A 269 12.73 29.72 34.93
C LYS A 269 13.21 28.80 36.03
N THR A 270 14.44 28.29 35.95
CA THR A 270 14.99 27.39 36.96
C THR A 270 15.46 28.10 38.23
N ARG A 271 15.44 29.45 38.30
CA ARG A 271 15.88 30.24 39.47
C ARG A 271 17.15 29.65 40.10
N ILE A 272 18.20 29.49 39.29
CA ILE A 272 19.50 29.11 39.82
C ILE A 272 20.01 30.31 40.63
N THR A 273 19.93 30.22 41.95
CA THR A 273 20.71 31.07 42.87
C THR A 273 22.17 30.65 42.80
N ASP A 274 23.08 31.62 42.79
CA ASP A 274 24.53 31.50 42.49
C ASP A 274 25.29 30.36 43.21
N ASP A 275 24.75 29.78 44.29
CA ASP A 275 25.39 28.71 45.06
C ASP A 275 25.12 27.27 44.58
N GLN A 276 24.34 27.07 43.50
CA GLN A 276 24.08 25.73 42.94
C GLN A 276 24.18 25.71 41.42
N ILE A 277 25.33 26.08 40.87
CA ILE A 277 25.61 25.84 39.45
C ILE A 277 26.40 24.53 39.33
N PRO A 278 25.82 23.43 38.82
CA PRO A 278 26.60 22.28 38.39
C PRO A 278 27.53 22.74 37.27
N THR A 279 28.83 22.48 37.42
CA THR A 279 29.88 22.89 36.47
C THR A 279 29.63 22.38 35.04
N GLU A 280 28.79 21.36 34.89
CA GLU A 280 28.35 20.81 33.60
C GLU A 280 27.42 21.76 32.83
N THR A 281 26.57 22.52 33.52
CA THR A 281 25.65 23.48 32.90
C THR A 281 26.39 24.70 32.32
N ILE A 282 27.50 25.11 32.94
CA ILE A 282 28.37 26.19 32.41
C ILE A 282 29.04 25.75 31.12
N LYS A 283 29.48 24.50 31.01
CA LYS A 283 30.10 23.99 29.77
C LYS A 283 29.11 23.93 28.61
N GLU A 284 27.82 23.67 28.85
CA GLU A 284 26.79 23.73 27.81
C GLU A 284 26.36 25.17 27.43
N ILE A 285 26.58 26.14 28.33
CA ILE A 285 26.29 27.57 28.11
C ILE A 285 27.41 28.24 27.29
N TYR A 286 28.67 27.79 27.42
CA TYR A 286 29.85 28.39 26.78
C TYR A 286 30.56 27.49 25.74
N ALA A 287 29.98 26.33 25.40
CA ALA A 287 30.47 25.55 24.25
C ALA A 287 29.88 26.14 22.97
N ASP A 288 30.72 26.89 22.25
CA ASP A 288 30.55 27.20 20.83
C ASP A 288 30.48 25.93 19.97
#